data_AF-A0A2M9L080-F1
#
_entry.id   AF-A0A2M9L080-F1
#
_cell.length_a   1.000
_cell.length_b   1.000
_cell.length_c   1.000
_cell.angle_alpha   90.00
_cell.angle_beta   90.00
_cell.angle_gamma   90.00
#
_symmetry.space_group_name_H-M   'P 1'
#
loop_
_entity.id
_entity.type
_entity.pdbx_description
1 polymer ?
#
loop_
_entity_poly.entity_id
_entity_poly.type
_entity_poly.pdbx_seq_one_letter_code
_entity_poly.pdbx_strand_id
1 'polypeptide(L)' 'MTTPRQTQNRAKHWNARIAEARSNQEQAGVWYDACRTLARQAEREGKPSLWPALTQVLHDFYKQHGG' A
#
# COMPACT_ATOMS: atom_id res chain seq x y z
N MET A 1 12.88 8.91 -12.65
CA MET A 1 12.05 8.28 -13.70
C MET A 1 11.95 6.79 -13.40
N THR A 2 10.82 6.35 -12.85
CA THR A 2 10.53 4.92 -12.66
C THR A 2 10.05 4.36 -14.01
N THR A 3 10.91 3.57 -14.67
CA THR A 3 10.57 2.93 -15.95
C THR A 3 9.34 2.01 -15.79
N PRO A 4 8.47 1.89 -16.81
CA PRO A 4 7.22 1.09 -16.75
C PRO A 4 7.38 -0.35 -16.25
N ARG A 5 8.57 -0.95 -16.46
CA ARG A 5 8.91 -2.29 -15.95
C ARG A 5 8.96 -2.39 -14.43
N GLN A 6 9.36 -1.34 -13.71
CA GLN A 6 9.43 -1.36 -12.24
C GLN A 6 8.03 -1.36 -11.62
N THR A 7 7.08 -0.64 -12.22
CA THR A 7 5.68 -0.62 -11.77
C THR A 7 5.01 -1.98 -11.98
N GLN A 8 5.22 -2.61 -13.14
CA GLN A 8 4.69 -3.95 -13.42
C GLN A 8 5.30 -5.04 -12.51
N ASN A 9 6.60 -4.96 -12.22
CA ASN A 9 7.27 -5.90 -11.33
C ASN A 9 6.78 -5.76 -9.88
N ARG A 10 6.46 -4.54 -9.43
CA ARG A 10 5.89 -4.29 -8.10
C ARG A 10 4.47 -4.87 -7.99
N ALA A 11 3.61 -4.68 -9.00
CA ALA A 11 2.28 -5.27 -9.00
C ALA A 11 2.33 -6.81 -8.92
N LYS A 12 3.22 -7.44 -9.69
CA LYS A 12 3.44 -8.90 -9.61
C LYS A 12 3.94 -9.34 -8.24
N HIS A 13 4.88 -8.59 -7.64
CA HIS A 13 5.40 -8.88 -6.31
C HIS A 13 4.31 -8.87 -5.23
N TRP A 14 3.48 -7.81 -5.19
CA TRP A 14 2.42 -7.72 -4.21
C TRP A 14 1.32 -8.77 -4.44
N ASN A 15 0.96 -9.05 -5.70
CA ASN A 15 -0.01 -10.09 -6.01
C ASN A 15 0.49 -11.49 -5.60
N ALA A 16 1.78 -11.78 -5.76
CA ALA A 16 2.37 -13.03 -5.26
C ALA A 16 2.26 -13.12 -3.73
N ARG A 17 2.60 -12.05 -3.01
CA ARG A 17 2.50 -12.01 -1.54
C ARG A 17 1.06 -12.14 -1.04
N ILE A 18 0.07 -11.60 -1.77
CA ILE A 18 -1.35 -11.80 -1.46
C ILE A 18 -1.79 -13.24 -1.71
N ALA A 19 -1.30 -13.87 -2.79
CA ALA A 19 -1.61 -15.28 -3.08
C ALA A 19 -0.99 -16.23 -2.05
N GLU A 20 0.13 -15.87 -1.43
CA GLU A 20 0.78 -16.63 -0.37
C GLU A 20 0.13 -16.43 1.02
N ALA A 21 -0.57 -15.31 1.23
CA ALA A 21 -1.23 -15.00 2.49
C ALA A 21 -2.41 -15.96 2.74
N ARG A 22 -2.41 -16.62 3.90
CA ARG A 22 -3.40 -17.66 4.25
C ARG A 22 -4.55 -17.14 5.09
N SER A 23 -4.49 -15.87 5.50
CA SER A 23 -5.49 -15.21 6.33
C SER A 23 -5.75 -13.78 5.87
N ASN A 24 -6.94 -13.28 6.17
CA ASN A 24 -7.31 -11.89 5.93
C ASN A 24 -6.39 -10.91 6.67
N GLN A 25 -5.86 -11.32 7.84
CA GLN A 25 -4.88 -10.53 8.60
C GLN A 25 -3.56 -10.38 7.83
N GLU A 26 -3.04 -11.48 7.27
CA GLU A 26 -1.82 -11.43 6.45
C GLU A 26 -2.04 -10.62 5.17
N GLN A 27 -3.19 -10.78 4.52
CA GLN A 27 -3.55 -9.99 3.33
C GLN A 27 -3.62 -8.49 3.64
N ALA A 28 -4.24 -8.11 4.76
CA ALA A 28 -4.30 -6.72 5.21
C ALA A 28 -2.89 -6.17 5.48
N GLY A 29 -2.00 -6.96 6.10
CA GLY A 29 -0.60 -6.59 6.31
C GLY A 29 0.16 -6.35 5.01
N VAL A 30 -0.01 -7.23 4.02
CA VAL A 30 0.63 -7.07 2.69
C VAL A 30 0.15 -5.81 1.98
N TRP A 31 -1.15 -5.53 1.99
CA TRP A 31 -1.69 -4.30 1.39
C TRP A 31 -1.25 -3.04 2.13
N TYR A 32 -1.16 -3.09 3.46
CA TYR A 32 -0.65 -1.98 4.26
C TYR A 32 0.82 -1.66 3.91
N ASP A 33 1.67 -2.69 3.82
CA ASP A 33 3.07 -2.52 3.39
C ASP A 33 3.18 -1.97 1.97
N ALA A 34 2.34 -2.47 1.04
CA ALA A 34 2.32 -1.98 -0.33
C ALA A 34 1.99 -0.47 -0.41
N CYS A 35 0.96 -0.04 0.31
CA CYS A 35 0.56 1.37 0.41
C CYS A 35 1.67 2.22 1.05
N ARG A 36 2.32 1.72 2.10
CA ARG A 36 3.43 2.41 2.77
C ARG A 36 4.65 2.56 1.86
N THR A 37 5.00 1.53 1.09
CA THR A 37 6.07 1.61 0.09
C THR A 37 5.73 2.61 -1.00
N LEU A 38 4.48 2.65 -1.45
CA LEU A 38 4.01 3.62 -2.45
C LEU A 38 4.13 5.06 -1.94
N ALA A 39 3.66 5.34 -0.72
CA ALA A 39 3.75 6.67 -0.12
C ALA A 39 5.20 7.13 0.04
N ARG A 40 6.10 6.25 0.51
CA ARG A 40 7.55 6.54 0.60
C ARG A 40 8.18 6.83 -0.75
N GLN A 41 7.80 6.09 -1.80
CA GLN A 41 8.31 6.36 -3.14
C GLN A 41 7.85 7.73 -3.62
N ALA A 42 6.57 8.06 -3.45
CA ALA A 42 6.03 9.34 -3.88
C ALA A 42 6.65 10.52 -3.12
N GLU A 43 6.89 10.38 -1.82
CA GLU A 43 7.65 11.37 -1.02
C GLU A 43 9.05 11.62 -1.60
N ARG A 44 9.79 10.56 -1.92
CA ARG A 44 11.12 10.68 -2.58
C ARG A 44 11.05 11.32 -3.96
N GLU A 45 9.91 11.18 -4.65
CA GLU A 45 9.63 11.80 -5.95
C GLU A 45 9.07 13.24 -5.82
N GLY A 46 9.02 13.80 -4.61
CA GLY A 46 8.53 15.16 -4.36
C GLY A 46 7.01 15.29 -4.32
N LYS A 47 6.28 14.18 -4.17
CA LYS A 47 4.82 14.10 -4.09
C LYS A 47 4.37 13.54 -2.74
N PRO A 48 4.47 14.31 -1.65
CA PRO A 48 4.11 13.85 -0.30
C PRO A 48 2.59 13.66 -0.09
N SER A 49 1.76 14.01 -1.08
CA SER A 49 0.29 13.94 -1.02
C SER A 49 -0.30 12.55 -0.77
N LEU A 50 0.48 11.49 -0.93
CA LEU A 50 0.01 10.12 -0.67
C LEU A 50 -0.06 9.76 0.81
N TRP A 51 0.71 10.42 1.68
CA TRP A 51 0.64 10.18 3.12
C TRP A 51 -0.72 10.60 3.71
N PRO A 52 -1.24 11.82 3.46
CA PRO A 52 -2.60 12.19 3.87
C PRO A 52 -3.68 11.24 3.35
N ALA A 53 -3.58 10.79 2.10
CA ALA A 53 -4.53 9.85 1.51
C ALA A 53 -4.51 8.50 2.24
N LEU A 54 -3.32 7.97 2.55
CA LEU A 54 -3.17 6.74 3.33
C LEU A 54 -3.74 6.90 4.74
N THR A 55 -3.45 8.01 5.41
CA THR A 55 -3.98 8.32 6.74
C THR A 55 -5.51 8.36 6.75
N GLN A 56 -6.12 8.98 5.74
CA GLN A 56 -7.58 9.06 5.62
C GLN A 56 -8.21 7.67 5.54
N VAL A 57 -7.68 6.78 4.69
CA VAL A 57 -8.21 5.42 4.54
C VAL A 57 -8.14 4.63 5.85
N LEU A 58 -7.02 4.74 6.59
CA LEU A 58 -6.85 4.06 7.88
C LEU A 58 -7.80 4.64 8.94
N HIS A 59 -7.94 5.96 8.95
CA HIS A 59 -8.84 6.65 9.86
C HIS A 59 -10.30 6.26 9.60
N ASP A 60 -10.73 6.19 8.34
CA ASP A 60 -12.09 5.79 7.97
C ASP A 60 -12.37 4.33 8.33
N PHE A 61 -11.40 3.43 8.09
CA PHE A 61 -11.50 2.04 8.54
C PHE A 61 -11.68 1.95 10.05
N TYR A 62 -10.88 2.69 10.82
CA TYR A 62 -11.00 2.72 12.27
C TYR A 62 -12.36 3.26 12.72
N LYS A 63 -12.82 4.37 12.13
CA LYS A 63 -14.11 4.98 12.46
C LYS A 63 -15.30 4.07 12.16
N GLN A 64 -15.23 3.28 11.09
CA GLN A 64 -16.33 2.39 10.68
C GLN A 64 -16.44 1.12 11.55
N HIS A 65 -15.36 0.70 12.20
CA HIS A 65 -15.31 -0.60 12.89
C HIS A 65 -14.98 -0.54 14.38
N GLY A 66 -14.46 0.58 14.89
CA GLY A 66 -14.13 0.76 16.30
C GLY A 66 -14.61 2.07 16.91
N GLY A 67 -15.28 2.93 16.12
CA GLY A 67 -15.85 4.21 16.55
C GLY A 67 -17.24 4.07 17.15
#